data_AF-A0A821DXK4-F1
#
_entry.id   AF-A0A821DXK4-F1
#
_cell.length_a   1.000
_cell.length_b   1.000
_cell.length_c   1.000
_cell.angle_alpha   90.00
_cell.angle_beta   90.00
_cell.angle_gamma   90.00
#
_symmetry.space_group_name_H-M   'P 1'
#
loop_
_entity.id
_entity.type
_entity.pdbx_description
1 polymer ?
#
loop_
_entity_poly.entity_id
_entity_poly.type
_entity_poly.pdbx_seq_one_letter_code
_entity_poly.pdbx_strand_id
1 'polypeptide(L)'
;LSLESAQDSIILLKNVNRSLPLHIDQLINKKIALIEPTANATESMQGSYFGKAPFLIDPVTAIKAMTAGKLIDVEFVNGCKIKDPDESGFSAAIELARSADIVILFGGLDQSIEGESVDRTSITVPDILLSLIHQLEKVVRSSIHVVIISGSGLDLTYIRVSP
;
A
#
# COMPACT_ATOMS: atom_id res chain seq x y z
N LEU A 1 18.28 -15.10 -3.57
CA LEU A 1 17.62 -15.49 -2.31
C LEU A 1 16.70 -14.40 -1.76
N SER A 2 17.16 -13.19 -1.37
CA SER A 2 16.25 -12.19 -0.77
C SER A 2 15.01 -11.85 -1.61
N LEU A 3 15.16 -11.68 -2.93
CA LEU A 3 14.04 -11.44 -3.85
C LEU A 3 13.06 -12.63 -3.89
N GLU A 4 13.61 -13.84 -4.04
CA GLU A 4 12.84 -15.09 -4.11
C GLU A 4 12.07 -15.33 -2.81
N SER A 5 12.72 -15.16 -1.65
CA SER A 5 12.07 -15.26 -0.35
C SER A 5 10.93 -14.25 -0.19
N ALA A 6 11.09 -13.02 -0.68
CA ALA A 6 10.01 -12.02 -0.67
C ALA A 6 8.85 -12.43 -1.58
N GLN A 7 9.14 -12.94 -2.79
CA GLN A 7 8.13 -13.42 -3.73
C GLN A 7 7.31 -14.58 -3.17
N ASP A 8 7.96 -15.52 -2.48
CA ASP A 8 7.30 -16.69 -1.90
C ASP A 8 6.54 -16.38 -0.58
N SER A 9 6.87 -15.27 0.09
CA SER A 9 6.30 -14.91 1.39
C SER A 9 5.10 -13.95 1.30
N ILE A 10 4.77 -13.44 0.11
CA ILE A 10 3.61 -12.56 -0.09
C ILE A 10 2.33 -13.40 -0.12
N ILE A 11 1.35 -13.02 0.70
CA ILE A 11 0.08 -13.75 0.85
C ILE A 11 -1.06 -12.96 0.22
N LEU A 12 -1.76 -13.57 -0.74
CA LEU A 12 -2.98 -13.02 -1.32
C LEU A 12 -4.19 -13.44 -0.47
N LEU A 13 -4.73 -12.50 0.33
CA LEU A 13 -5.84 -12.77 1.23
C LEU A 13 -7.22 -12.72 0.55
N LYS A 14 -7.40 -11.84 -0.43
CA LYS A 14 -8.69 -11.61 -1.10
C LYS A 14 -8.45 -11.23 -2.56
N ASN A 15 -9.19 -11.84 -3.47
CA ASN A 15 -9.17 -11.52 -4.91
C ASN A 15 -10.60 -11.54 -5.45
N VAL A 16 -11.24 -10.37 -5.47
CA VAL A 16 -12.61 -10.21 -5.96
C VAL A 16 -12.58 -10.13 -7.49
N ASN A 17 -13.54 -10.79 -8.15
CA ASN A 17 -13.72 -10.77 -9.61
C ASN A 17 -12.48 -11.14 -10.43
N ARG A 18 -11.49 -11.84 -9.84
CA ARG A 18 -10.20 -12.15 -10.48
C ARG A 18 -9.48 -10.88 -10.97
N SER A 19 -9.61 -9.79 -10.23
CA SER A 19 -8.97 -8.50 -10.52
C SER A 19 -7.44 -8.56 -10.56
N LEU A 20 -6.84 -9.55 -9.88
CA LEU A 20 -5.41 -9.85 -9.92
C LEU A 20 -5.15 -11.19 -10.63
N PRO A 21 -4.04 -11.33 -11.39
CA PRO A 21 -2.93 -10.36 -11.52
C PRO A 21 -3.21 -9.20 -12.48
N LEU A 22 -2.57 -8.05 -12.25
CA LEU A 22 -2.57 -6.93 -13.19
C LEU A 22 -1.58 -7.21 -14.32
N HIS A 23 -2.08 -7.44 -15.53
CA HIS A 23 -1.24 -7.64 -16.70
C HIS A 23 -0.85 -6.30 -17.31
N ILE A 24 0.45 -6.03 -17.46
CA ILE A 24 0.95 -4.73 -17.94
C ILE A 24 0.35 -4.33 -19.30
N ASP A 25 0.11 -5.28 -20.20
CA ASP A 25 -0.48 -4.99 -21.52
C ASP A 25 -1.91 -4.45 -21.43
N GLN A 26 -2.64 -4.80 -20.36
CA GLN A 26 -3.98 -4.28 -20.08
C GLN A 26 -3.95 -2.89 -19.42
N LEU A 27 -2.77 -2.43 -18.99
CA LEU A 27 -2.56 -1.14 -18.34
C LEU A 27 -2.15 -0.03 -19.31
N ILE A 28 -1.99 -0.33 -20.60
CA ILE A 28 -1.65 0.68 -21.60
C ILE A 28 -2.77 1.73 -21.67
N ASN A 29 -2.38 3.01 -21.66
CA ASN A 29 -3.24 4.19 -21.52
C ASN A 29 -4.01 4.27 -20.20
N LYS A 30 -3.56 3.57 -19.15
CA LYS A 30 -4.16 3.61 -17.82
C LYS A 30 -3.35 4.45 -16.85
N LYS A 31 -4.05 5.04 -15.87
CA LYS A 31 -3.46 5.73 -14.73
C LYS A 31 -3.53 4.85 -13.49
N ILE A 32 -2.38 4.68 -12.84
CA ILE A 32 -2.20 3.93 -11.59
C ILE A 32 -1.90 4.93 -10.47
N ALA A 33 -2.76 4.93 -9.45
CA ALA A 33 -2.55 5.66 -8.22
C ALA A 33 -1.91 4.75 -7.16
N LEU A 34 -0.75 5.16 -6.67
CA LEU A 34 -0.10 4.56 -5.50
C LEU A 34 -0.32 5.50 -4.31
N ILE A 35 -0.98 5.01 -3.27
CA ILE A 35 -1.39 5.84 -2.13
C ILE A 35 -0.79 5.27 -0.85
N GLU A 36 -0.40 6.17 0.05
CA GLU A 36 0.17 5.96 1.40
C GLU A 36 1.70 5.82 1.47
N PRO A 37 2.31 6.32 2.56
CA PRO A 37 3.77 6.41 2.70
C PRO A 37 4.48 5.06 2.69
N THR A 38 3.80 3.97 3.07
CA THR A 38 4.36 2.61 2.99
C THR A 38 4.65 2.18 1.55
N ALA A 39 4.07 2.83 0.54
CA ALA A 39 4.40 2.61 -0.86
C ALA A 39 5.80 3.13 -1.25
N ASN A 40 6.31 4.13 -0.52
CA ASN A 40 7.64 4.74 -0.70
C ASN A 40 8.53 4.48 0.54
N ALA A 41 8.37 3.30 1.13
CA ALA A 41 9.08 2.87 2.33
C ALA A 41 10.59 2.68 2.06
N THR A 42 11.44 3.17 2.96
CA THR A 42 12.90 3.00 2.89
C THR A 42 13.37 1.93 3.88
N GLU A 43 13.86 2.30 5.05
CA GLU A 43 14.37 1.32 6.02
C GLU A 43 13.25 0.52 6.70
N SER A 44 12.03 1.04 6.75
CA SER A 44 10.89 0.40 7.40
C SER A 44 10.50 -0.95 6.77
N MET A 45 10.77 -1.17 5.48
CA MET A 45 10.56 -2.47 4.83
C MET A 45 11.53 -3.56 5.30
N GLN A 46 12.62 -3.20 5.98
CA GLN A 46 13.57 -4.17 6.51
C GLN A 46 13.16 -4.72 7.89
N GLY A 47 12.09 -4.19 8.50
CA GLY A 47 11.64 -4.64 9.81
C GLY A 47 12.56 -4.15 10.94
N SER A 48 12.96 -5.08 11.82
CA SER A 48 13.91 -4.83 12.91
C SER A 48 15.18 -5.65 12.71
N TYR A 49 16.24 -5.35 13.49
CA TYR A 49 17.50 -6.11 13.47
C TYR A 49 18.19 -6.19 12.09
N PHE A 50 18.04 -5.18 11.24
CA PHE A 50 18.68 -5.14 9.93
C PHE A 50 20.03 -4.43 9.96
N GLY A 51 20.94 -4.88 9.09
CA GLY A 51 22.17 -4.16 8.76
C GLY A 51 21.99 -3.26 7.54
N LYS A 52 23.06 -2.55 7.15
CA LYS A 52 23.05 -1.70 5.96
C LYS A 52 22.80 -2.52 4.69
N ALA A 53 21.66 -2.28 4.04
CA ALA A 53 21.33 -2.91 2.78
C ALA A 53 22.22 -2.39 1.63
N PRO A 54 22.56 -3.22 0.63
CA PRO A 54 23.24 -2.75 -0.58
C PRO A 54 22.35 -1.82 -1.42
N PHE A 55 21.04 -2.03 -1.40
CA PHE A 55 20.01 -1.21 -2.02
C PHE A 55 18.64 -1.56 -1.41
N LEU A 56 17.68 -0.66 -1.57
CA LEU A 56 16.28 -0.84 -1.18
C LEU A 56 15.41 -0.45 -2.39
N ILE A 57 14.38 -1.25 -2.66
CA ILE A 57 13.46 -1.00 -3.78
C ILE A 57 12.06 -0.95 -3.21
N ASP A 58 11.52 0.25 -3.07
CA ASP A 58 10.15 0.47 -2.63
C ASP A 58 9.13 0.17 -3.74
N PRO A 59 7.86 -0.09 -3.37
CA PRO A 59 6.80 -0.34 -4.34
C PRO A 59 6.65 0.75 -5.42
N VAL A 60 6.80 2.03 -5.08
CA VAL A 60 6.72 3.13 -6.07
C VAL A 60 7.85 3.03 -7.08
N THR A 61 9.09 2.83 -6.62
CA THR A 61 10.26 2.64 -7.48
C THR A 61 10.11 1.40 -8.36
N ALA A 62 9.69 0.28 -7.78
CA ALA A 62 9.51 -0.98 -8.51
C ALA A 62 8.45 -0.84 -9.63
N ILE A 63 7.27 -0.30 -9.31
CA ILE A 63 6.17 -0.17 -10.27
C ILE A 63 6.56 0.80 -11.40
N LYS A 64 7.17 1.95 -11.07
CA LYS A 64 7.66 2.89 -12.08
C LYS A 64 8.73 2.28 -12.99
N ALA A 65 9.62 1.45 -12.45
CA ALA A 65 10.62 0.75 -13.26
C ALA A 65 9.98 -0.29 -14.19
N MET A 66 8.95 -1.02 -13.74
CA MET A 66 8.24 -2.02 -14.56
C MET A 66 7.39 -1.42 -15.68
N THR A 67 6.94 -0.17 -15.50
CA THR A 67 6.14 0.58 -16.49
C THR A 67 6.99 1.55 -17.32
N ALA A 68 8.28 1.69 -17.03
CA ALA A 68 9.17 2.59 -17.75
C ALA A 68 9.16 2.35 -19.27
N GLY A 69 9.02 3.43 -20.05
CA GLY A 69 8.94 3.38 -21.50
C GLY A 69 7.60 2.89 -22.07
N LYS A 70 6.61 2.61 -21.21
CA LYS A 70 5.24 2.27 -21.61
C LYS A 70 4.33 3.47 -21.41
N LEU A 71 3.24 3.52 -22.16
CA LEU A 71 2.22 4.57 -22.04
C LEU A 71 1.30 4.26 -20.85
N ILE A 72 1.85 4.28 -19.64
CA ILE A 72 1.17 4.00 -18.37
C ILE A 72 1.54 5.12 -17.42
N ASP A 73 0.55 5.83 -16.91
CA ASP A 73 0.76 6.91 -15.95
C ASP A 73 0.79 6.34 -14.53
N VAL A 74 1.85 6.62 -13.78
CA VAL A 74 2.03 6.12 -12.40
C VAL A 74 2.33 7.29 -11.49
N GLU A 75 1.34 7.65 -10.68
CA GLU A 75 1.44 8.74 -9.72
C GLU A 75 1.39 8.20 -8.29
N PHE A 76 2.09 8.89 -7.39
CA PHE A 76 2.19 8.53 -5.99
C PHE A 76 1.83 9.72 -5.11
N VAL A 77 1.10 9.47 -4.03
CA VAL A 77 0.78 10.48 -3.02
C VAL A 77 0.74 9.89 -1.61
N ASN A 78 1.20 10.68 -0.64
CA ASN A 78 1.00 10.38 0.78
C ASN A 78 -0.39 10.85 1.19
N GLY A 79 -1.25 9.97 1.70
CA GLY A 79 -2.57 10.34 2.23
C GLY A 79 -2.50 10.73 3.71
N CYS A 80 -1.98 9.84 4.55
CA CYS A 80 -1.71 10.09 5.97
C CYS A 80 -0.38 9.48 6.41
N LYS A 81 0.05 9.78 7.64
CA LYS A 81 1.15 9.04 8.27
C LYS A 81 0.56 7.88 9.07
N ILE A 82 1.36 6.82 9.22
CA ILE A 82 0.96 5.57 9.90
C ILE A 82 0.52 5.82 11.36
N LYS A 83 1.18 6.76 12.05
CA LYS A 83 0.95 7.10 13.47
C LYS A 83 0.67 8.60 13.65
N ASP A 84 -0.27 9.14 12.87
CA ASP A 84 -0.69 10.55 12.97
C ASP A 84 -2.17 10.65 12.54
N PRO A 85 -3.07 11.22 13.35
CA PRO A 85 -4.48 11.42 12.97
C PRO A 85 -4.67 12.57 11.96
N ASP A 86 -3.61 13.12 11.39
CA ASP A 86 -3.67 14.18 10.38
C ASP A 86 -4.29 13.70 9.06
N GLU A 87 -5.47 14.24 8.74
CA GLU A 87 -6.21 13.99 7.50
C GLU A 87 -5.86 14.99 6.38
N SER A 88 -4.90 15.90 6.59
CA SER A 88 -4.60 16.97 5.62
C SER A 88 -4.20 16.47 4.22
N GLY A 89 -3.60 15.27 4.13
CA GLY A 89 -3.23 14.64 2.86
C GLY A 89 -4.37 13.87 2.16
N PHE A 90 -5.51 13.67 2.82
CA PHE A 90 -6.63 12.90 2.25
C PHE A 90 -7.16 13.50 0.97
N SER A 91 -7.26 14.82 0.89
CA SER A 91 -7.75 15.51 -0.32
C SER A 91 -6.92 15.15 -1.55
N ALA A 92 -5.59 15.15 -1.42
CA ALA A 92 -4.70 14.80 -2.51
C ALA A 92 -4.81 13.30 -2.89
N ALA A 93 -4.92 12.41 -1.90
CA ALA A 93 -5.15 10.99 -2.13
C ALA A 93 -6.48 10.71 -2.85
N ILE A 94 -7.55 11.37 -2.44
CA ILE A 94 -8.90 11.26 -3.00
C ILE A 94 -8.92 11.75 -4.45
N GLU A 95 -8.31 12.90 -4.74
CA GLU A 95 -8.28 13.45 -6.10
C GLU A 95 -7.44 12.60 -7.04
N LEU A 96 -6.29 12.09 -6.57
CA LEU A 96 -5.51 11.14 -7.35
C LEU A 96 -6.32 9.87 -7.64
N ALA A 97 -6.93 9.27 -6.61
CA ALA A 97 -7.72 8.06 -6.74
C ALA A 97 -8.94 8.24 -7.66
N ARG A 98 -9.58 9.42 -7.65
CA ARG A 98 -10.70 9.77 -8.53
C ARG A 98 -10.31 9.75 -10.01
N SER A 99 -9.08 10.17 -10.33
CA SER A 99 -8.57 10.26 -11.70
C SER A 99 -7.94 8.95 -12.21
N ALA A 100 -7.69 7.99 -11.33
CA ALA A 100 -6.97 6.77 -11.66
C ALA A 100 -7.90 5.64 -12.12
N ASP A 101 -7.42 4.82 -13.04
CA ASP A 101 -8.09 3.58 -13.43
C ASP A 101 -7.86 2.48 -12.38
N ILE A 102 -6.67 2.47 -11.76
CA ILE A 102 -6.26 1.48 -10.76
C ILE A 102 -5.76 2.20 -9.52
N VAL A 103 -6.27 1.82 -8.36
CA VAL A 103 -5.82 2.35 -7.08
C VAL A 103 -5.15 1.22 -6.30
N ILE A 104 -3.89 1.42 -5.92
CA ILE A 104 -3.15 0.55 -5.02
C ILE A 104 -2.88 1.34 -3.74
N LEU A 105 -3.55 0.94 -2.67
CA LEU A 105 -3.41 1.53 -1.35
C LEU A 105 -2.47 0.67 -0.52
N PHE A 106 -1.39 1.28 -0.04
CA PHE A 106 -0.47 0.60 0.88
C PHE A 106 -0.85 0.94 2.32
N GLY A 107 -0.52 0.07 3.26
CA GLY A 107 -0.89 0.27 4.65
C GLY A 107 -0.26 -0.77 5.56
N GLY A 108 -0.71 -0.81 6.80
CA GLY A 108 -0.18 -1.70 7.83
C GLY A 108 0.56 -0.95 8.90
N LEU A 109 1.72 -1.45 9.32
CA LEU A 109 2.47 -1.00 10.49
C LEU A 109 3.94 -0.77 10.15
N ASP A 110 4.61 -0.05 11.04
CA ASP A 110 6.05 0.10 11.04
C ASP A 110 6.60 0.06 12.48
N GLN A 111 7.91 0.28 12.61
CA GLN A 111 8.62 0.25 13.89
C GLN A 111 8.22 1.38 14.85
N SER A 112 7.41 2.36 14.40
CA SER A 112 6.84 3.38 15.29
C SER A 112 5.64 2.85 16.09
N ILE A 113 5.00 1.76 15.63
CA ILE A 113 3.86 1.11 16.28
C ILE A 113 4.25 -0.21 16.94
N GLU A 114 5.15 -0.99 16.32
CA GLU A 114 5.58 -2.28 16.86
C GLU A 114 7.09 -2.47 16.78
N GLY A 115 7.71 -2.86 17.90
CA GLY A 115 9.15 -3.06 17.94
C GLY A 115 9.65 -3.54 19.29
N GLU A 116 10.96 -3.68 19.43
CA GLU A 116 11.57 -4.01 20.71
C GLU A 116 11.24 -2.94 21.75
N SER A 117 10.70 -3.36 22.90
CA SER A 117 10.21 -2.48 23.96
C SER A 117 9.04 -1.56 23.54
N VAL A 118 8.41 -1.84 22.39
CA VAL A 118 7.24 -1.11 21.88
C VAL A 118 6.16 -2.14 21.54
N ASP A 119 5.46 -2.57 22.58
CA ASP A 119 4.30 -3.45 22.41
C ASP A 119 3.09 -2.65 21.93
N ARG A 120 2.31 -3.28 21.05
CA ARG A 120 1.03 -2.73 20.63
C ARG A 120 -0.01 -2.89 21.72
N THR A 121 -0.92 -1.92 21.81
CA THR A 121 -2.11 -1.99 22.67
C THR A 121 -3.36 -2.48 21.94
N SER A 122 -3.30 -2.59 20.61
CA SER A 122 -4.36 -3.07 19.73
C SER A 122 -3.80 -3.89 18.58
N ILE A 123 -4.61 -4.82 18.06
CA ILE A 123 -4.33 -5.58 16.83
C ILE A 123 -5.08 -5.03 15.62
N THR A 124 -5.79 -3.92 15.76
CA THR A 124 -6.54 -3.30 14.67
C THR A 124 -5.60 -2.59 13.69
N VAL A 125 -6.05 -2.46 12.43
CA VAL A 125 -5.44 -1.52 11.48
C VAL A 125 -5.54 -0.10 12.04
N PRO A 126 -4.54 0.78 11.84
CA PRO A 126 -4.63 2.17 12.28
C PRO A 126 -5.91 2.85 11.79
N ASP A 127 -6.62 3.50 12.71
CA ASP A 127 -7.94 4.11 12.42
C ASP A 127 -7.89 5.12 11.28
N ILE A 128 -6.79 5.88 11.18
CA ILE A 128 -6.58 6.86 10.10
C ILE A 128 -6.59 6.20 8.72
N LEU A 129 -6.03 4.99 8.59
CA LEU A 129 -6.04 4.25 7.33
C LEU A 129 -7.46 3.77 6.99
N LEU A 130 -8.24 3.34 7.99
CA LEU A 130 -9.65 2.97 7.79
C LEU A 130 -10.48 4.19 7.37
N SER A 131 -10.25 5.36 7.97
CA SER A 131 -10.88 6.61 7.56
C SER A 131 -10.56 6.96 6.10
N LEU A 132 -9.30 6.81 5.68
CA LEU A 132 -8.91 7.02 4.29
C LEU A 132 -9.59 6.03 3.34
N ILE A 133 -9.58 4.73 3.66
CA ILE A 133 -10.26 3.70 2.86
C ILE A 133 -11.74 4.06 2.68
N HIS A 134 -12.43 4.45 3.75
CA HIS A 134 -13.83 4.82 3.69
C HIS A 134 -14.10 6.03 2.79
N GLN A 135 -13.18 7.00 2.72
CA GLN A 135 -13.31 8.13 1.80
C GLN A 135 -12.99 7.73 0.35
N LEU A 136 -12.00 6.86 0.14
CA LEU A 136 -11.65 6.33 -1.18
C LEU A 136 -12.78 5.49 -1.78
N GLU A 137 -13.41 4.62 -1.00
CA GLU A 137 -14.56 3.78 -1.43
C GLU A 137 -15.74 4.61 -1.98
N LYS A 138 -15.89 5.87 -1.56
CA LYS A 138 -16.95 6.77 -2.04
C LYS A 138 -16.66 7.40 -3.40
N VAL A 139 -15.39 7.49 -3.80
CA VAL A 139 -14.96 8.25 -4.99
C VAL A 139 -14.40 7.35 -6.07
N VAL A 140 -13.78 6.24 -5.69
CA VAL A 140 -13.16 5.29 -6.61
C VAL A 140 -14.26 4.46 -7.27
N ARG A 141 -14.30 4.49 -8.59
CA ARG A 141 -15.25 3.71 -9.39
C ARG A 141 -14.73 2.32 -9.75
N SER A 142 -13.42 2.12 -9.66
CA SER A 142 -12.73 0.86 -9.89
C SER A 142 -12.46 0.12 -8.58
N SER A 143 -11.71 -0.98 -8.63
CA SER A 143 -11.30 -1.72 -7.44
C SER A 143 -10.11 -1.05 -6.75
N ILE A 144 -10.13 -1.03 -5.42
CA ILE A 144 -9.00 -0.62 -4.58
C ILE A 144 -8.23 -1.88 -4.20
N HIS A 145 -6.96 -1.97 -4.62
CA HIS A 145 -6.07 -3.04 -4.21
C HIS A 145 -5.32 -2.64 -2.94
N VAL A 146 -5.62 -3.29 -1.81
CA VAL A 146 -4.98 -2.97 -0.53
C VAL A 146 -3.78 -3.90 -0.30
N VAL A 147 -2.61 -3.31 -0.04
CA VAL A 147 -1.38 -4.02 0.31
C VAL A 147 -1.04 -3.71 1.77
N ILE A 148 -1.08 -4.74 2.62
CA ILE A 148 -0.73 -4.62 4.04
C ILE A 148 0.71 -5.09 4.25
N ILE A 149 1.53 -4.19 4.80
CA ILE A 149 2.91 -4.45 5.21
C ILE A 149 2.94 -4.35 6.73
N SER A 150 3.14 -5.47 7.41
CA SER A 150 3.27 -5.54 8.87
C SER A 150 4.11 -6.74 9.28
N GLY A 151 4.76 -6.68 10.44
CA GLY A 151 5.45 -7.84 11.00
C GLY A 151 4.47 -8.78 11.71
N SER A 152 3.47 -8.22 12.37
CA SER A 152 2.45 -8.96 13.12
C SER A 152 1.10 -9.03 12.40
N GLY A 153 0.19 -9.85 12.94
CA GLY A 153 -1.20 -9.93 12.49
C GLY A 153 -2.00 -8.67 12.80
N LEU A 154 -2.91 -8.33 11.89
CA LEU A 154 -3.87 -7.23 11.98
C LEU A 154 -5.30 -7.73 11.81
N ASP A 155 -6.25 -7.09 12.49
CA ASP A 155 -7.68 -7.29 12.24
C ASP A 155 -8.08 -6.61 10.92
N LEU A 156 -8.25 -7.43 9.88
CA LEU A 156 -8.65 -7.00 8.54
C LEU A 156 -10.15 -7.20 8.28
N THR A 157 -10.98 -7.35 9.32
CA THR A 157 -12.41 -7.67 9.16
C THR A 157 -13.13 -6.65 8.28
N TYR A 158 -12.87 -5.36 8.46
CA TYR A 158 -13.42 -4.29 7.61
C TYR A 158 -13.03 -4.50 6.13
N ILE A 159 -11.74 -4.57 5.83
CA ILE A 159 -11.21 -4.73 4.45
C ILE A 159 -11.72 -6.04 3.81
N ARG A 160 -11.91 -7.09 4.61
CA ARG A 160 -12.45 -8.36 4.13
C ARG A 160 -13.89 -8.22 3.64
N VAL A 161 -14.75 -7.49 4.36
CA VAL A 161 -16.18 -7.33 4.01
C VAL A 161 -16.46 -6.16 3.09
N SER A 162 -15.56 -5.18 3.00
CA SER A 162 -15.63 -4.09 2.02
C SER A 162 -15.77 -4.63 0.59
N PRO A 163 -16.55 -3.97 -0.28
CA PRO A 163 -16.77 -4.43 -1.66
C PRO A 163 -15.48 -4.52 -2.49
#